data_AF-A0A6G4ZW21-F1
#
_entry.id   AF-A0A6G4ZW21-F1
#
_cell.length_a   1.000
_cell.length_b   1.000
_cell.length_c   1.000
_cell.angle_alpha   90.00
_cell.angle_beta   90.00
_cell.angle_gamma   90.00
#
_symmetry.space_group_name_H-M   'P 1'
#
loop_
_entity.id
_entity.type
_entity.pdbx_description
1 polymer ?
#
loop_
_entity_poly.entity_id
_entity_poly.type
_entity_poly.pdbx_seq_one_letter_code
_entity_poly.pdbx_strand_id
1 'polypeptide(L)'
;MVDGGRKEKHRAEGHGRRLGTHQETEKPASSRGVLHQGRRLREERHSQVLFHEPAVEQVHALHLLLRGNGQQERRDTLPQEGQPGRENYLARTGTAKARHEREGDQDPRQLRRRCARAKPVEPRPRRKKAQKLIDDIKFMLEKFGLDGINFHLEGPGPITCKQEDIMTIAKFVKKLRHSVNNMVIITAQLPACRDSKCNLFMSDTMSRYLDYLFLITFDYRLDDLTRTKLTSGLYRYKDSNGYTKFETETCVGHWIDAGVPKYKIIPGIATYGRSYTLNNPGWNGDNAKLKKDHPLGYPAEFTKTQGYMNYLETCNRAGYMKWTRKWAPYAATPYIYKGDQWVSYDDTDSVDVKAKWFRDHSLGGVFIWSLGEDDYAGSCKQDAVFPMVDAAWKVMKDYKPIQSKP
;
A
#
# COMPACT_ATOMS: atom_id res chain seq x y z
N MET A 1 -6.95 -50.45 -28.42
CA MET A 1 -6.68 -51.89 -28.21
C MET A 1 -5.38 -52.22 -28.92
N VAL A 2 -4.56 -53.02 -28.26
CA VAL A 2 -3.12 -53.27 -28.49
C VAL A 2 -2.88 -54.13 -29.72
N ASP A 3 -1.87 -53.80 -30.53
CA ASP A 3 -0.81 -54.71 -31.03
C ASP A 3 0.05 -53.94 -32.04
N GLY A 4 1.37 -54.13 -32.19
CA GLY A 4 2.32 -55.08 -31.63
C GLY A 4 3.66 -54.75 -32.31
N GLY A 5 4.74 -54.70 -31.53
CA GLY A 5 6.04 -54.26 -32.02
C GLY A 5 6.81 -55.31 -32.82
N ARG A 6 7.82 -54.88 -33.59
CA ARG A 6 8.98 -55.72 -33.89
C ARG A 6 10.24 -54.89 -34.06
N LYS A 7 11.27 -55.31 -33.33
CA LYS A 7 12.65 -54.80 -33.33
C LYS A 7 13.42 -55.40 -34.51
N GLU A 8 14.33 -54.63 -35.09
CA GLU A 8 15.52 -55.16 -35.77
C GLU A 8 16.79 -54.51 -35.22
N LYS A 9 17.81 -55.35 -35.04
CA LYS A 9 19.20 -55.06 -34.64
C LYS A 9 20.08 -55.56 -35.78
N HIS A 10 21.10 -54.81 -36.19
CA HIS A 10 22.49 -55.22 -36.54
C HIS A 10 23.27 -53.93 -36.88
N ARG A 11 24.25 -53.46 -36.09
CA ARG A 11 25.72 -53.72 -36.12
C ARG A 11 26.34 -53.69 -37.53
N ALA A 12 27.54 -53.20 -37.80
CA ALA A 12 28.43 -52.12 -37.32
C ALA A 12 29.73 -52.27 -38.13
N GLU A 13 30.24 -51.21 -38.78
CA GLU A 13 31.66 -51.04 -39.19
C GLU A 13 31.92 -49.51 -39.22
N GLY A 14 32.96 -48.88 -38.68
CA GLY A 14 34.10 -49.36 -37.91
C GLY A 14 35.46 -48.99 -38.52
N HIS A 15 35.93 -47.75 -38.40
CA HIS A 15 37.35 -47.31 -38.37
C HIS A 15 37.36 -45.87 -37.78
N GLY A 16 37.99 -45.49 -36.64
CA GLY A 16 39.27 -45.88 -36.03
C GLY A 16 40.40 -45.07 -36.70
N ARG A 17 41.22 -44.19 -36.08
CA ARG A 17 41.73 -43.97 -34.71
C ARG A 17 42.43 -42.57 -34.71
N ARG A 18 42.33 -41.74 -33.64
CA ARG A 18 43.25 -41.55 -32.47
C ARG A 18 44.69 -41.11 -32.86
N LEU A 19 45.45 -40.28 -32.14
CA LEU A 19 45.40 -39.59 -30.83
C LEU A 19 46.70 -38.76 -30.69
N GLY A 20 46.74 -37.84 -29.71
CA GLY A 20 47.97 -37.52 -28.92
C GLY A 20 48.25 -36.01 -28.83
N THR A 21 47.80 -35.29 -27.79
CA THR A 21 48.42 -35.07 -26.46
C THR A 21 49.83 -34.49 -26.47
N HIS A 22 50.00 -33.26 -25.96
CA HIS A 22 51.01 -32.96 -24.93
C HIS A 22 50.63 -31.70 -24.13
N GLN A 23 51.00 -31.76 -22.85
CA GLN A 23 50.80 -30.83 -21.75
C GLN A 23 52.05 -29.94 -21.66
N GLU A 24 51.92 -28.64 -21.36
CA GLU A 24 52.87 -27.97 -20.47
C GLU A 24 52.33 -26.63 -19.95
N THR A 25 52.79 -26.35 -18.74
CA THR A 25 52.47 -25.29 -17.77
C THR A 25 53.06 -23.93 -18.14
N GLU A 26 52.43 -22.82 -17.72
CA GLU A 26 53.11 -21.68 -17.08
C GLU A 26 52.12 -20.55 -16.65
N LYS A 27 52.32 -20.03 -15.44
CA LYS A 27 51.93 -18.66 -15.01
C LYS A 27 53.25 -17.87 -14.92
N PRO A 28 53.30 -16.57 -15.28
CA PRO A 28 53.18 -15.55 -14.23
C PRO A 28 52.63 -14.15 -14.64
N ALA A 29 52.19 -13.44 -13.60
CA ALA A 29 52.38 -12.01 -13.28
C ALA A 29 51.80 -10.84 -14.12
N SER A 30 51.33 -9.87 -13.32
CA SER A 30 51.57 -8.42 -13.47
C SER A 30 50.67 -7.61 -14.41
N SER A 31 49.57 -7.11 -13.84
CA SER A 31 48.87 -5.92 -14.32
C SER A 31 49.73 -4.66 -14.15
N ARG A 32 50.14 -4.04 -15.26
CA ARG A 32 50.52 -2.62 -15.33
C ARG A 32 49.70 -1.91 -16.40
N GLY A 33 48.97 -0.91 -15.91
CA GLY A 33 48.38 0.29 -16.53
C GLY A 33 48.28 0.43 -18.04
N VAL A 34 47.05 0.70 -18.49
CA VAL A 34 46.80 1.74 -19.49
C VAL A 34 45.72 2.67 -18.95
N LEU A 35 46.05 3.95 -18.89
CA LEU A 35 45.18 5.07 -18.56
C LEU A 35 43.99 5.15 -19.53
N HIS A 36 42.79 5.36 -19.00
CA HIS A 36 41.81 6.20 -19.69
C HIS A 36 41.34 7.32 -18.76
N GLN A 37 41.55 8.54 -19.27
CA GLN A 37 41.10 9.80 -18.69
C GLN A 37 39.57 9.85 -18.57
N GLY A 38 39.11 10.48 -17.49
CA GLY A 38 38.02 11.44 -17.55
C GLY A 38 36.61 10.91 -17.35
N ARG A 39 36.15 10.93 -16.09
CA ARG A 39 34.96 11.71 -15.66
C ARG A 39 34.90 11.71 -14.14
N ARG A 40 35.09 12.89 -13.53
CA ARG A 40 34.72 13.13 -12.13
C ARG A 40 33.20 12.99 -12.03
N LEU A 41 32.74 11.87 -11.48
CA LEU A 41 31.39 11.82 -10.94
C LEU A 41 31.40 12.64 -9.65
N ARG A 42 30.60 13.71 -9.63
CA ARG A 42 30.27 14.41 -8.39
C ARG A 42 29.61 13.39 -7.47
N GLU A 43 30.17 13.21 -6.28
CA GLU A 43 29.46 12.62 -5.15
C GLU A 43 28.28 13.52 -4.79
N GLU A 44 27.11 13.21 -5.34
CA GLU A 44 25.86 13.68 -4.75
C GLU A 44 25.63 12.85 -3.48
N ARG A 45 25.91 13.47 -2.34
CA ARG A 45 25.47 12.98 -1.03
C ARG A 45 23.95 12.99 -1.01
N HIS A 46 23.33 11.89 -1.45
CA HIS A 46 21.94 11.63 -1.17
C HIS A 46 21.82 11.24 0.30
N SER A 47 21.43 12.20 1.13
CA SER A 47 20.84 11.91 2.43
C SER A 47 19.53 11.14 2.20
N GLN A 48 19.61 9.81 2.19
CA GLN A 48 18.43 8.95 2.23
C GLN A 48 17.76 9.10 3.60
N VAL A 49 16.67 9.84 3.65
CA VAL A 49 15.71 9.76 4.75
C VAL A 49 14.68 8.72 4.33
N LEU A 50 14.92 7.47 4.70
CA LEU A 50 13.95 6.38 4.60
C LEU A 50 12.84 6.65 5.62
N PHE A 51 11.73 7.22 5.18
CA PHE A 51 10.48 7.17 5.95
C PHE A 51 9.87 5.79 5.74
N HIS A 52 10.28 4.83 6.56
CA HIS A 52 9.48 3.64 6.82
C HIS A 52 8.42 4.02 7.86
N GLU A 53 7.26 4.47 7.40
CA GLU A 53 6.05 4.35 8.21
C GLU A 53 5.26 3.14 7.68
N PRO A 54 4.90 2.17 8.53
CA PRO A 54 3.94 1.16 8.14
C PRO A 54 2.64 1.86 7.73
N ALA A 55 1.95 1.31 6.72
CA ALA A 55 0.72 1.84 6.09
C ALA A 55 -0.47 2.11 7.05
N VAL A 56 -0.27 1.99 8.37
CA VAL A 56 -1.29 2.17 9.41
C VAL A 56 -1.34 3.62 9.94
N GLU A 57 -0.30 4.46 9.74
CA GLU A 57 -0.25 5.81 10.36
C GLU A 57 -0.36 7.02 9.42
N GLN A 58 -0.62 6.87 8.12
CA GLN A 58 -0.81 8.02 7.20
C GLN A 58 -2.25 8.52 7.06
N VAL A 59 -3.11 8.18 8.02
CA VAL A 59 -4.52 8.55 8.00
C VAL A 59 -4.70 9.90 8.73
N HIS A 60 -5.48 10.82 8.13
CA HIS A 60 -6.14 11.97 8.79
C HIS A 60 -5.64 13.42 8.57
N ALA A 61 -4.86 13.77 7.52
CA ALA A 61 -4.43 15.17 7.34
C ALA A 61 -5.47 16.08 6.64
N LEU A 62 -6.03 15.68 5.48
CA LEU A 62 -6.84 16.58 4.65
C LEU A 62 -8.20 16.92 5.27
N HIS A 63 -8.84 15.96 5.93
CA HIS A 63 -10.13 16.15 6.59
C HIS A 63 -10.03 17.15 7.75
N LEU A 64 -8.97 17.06 8.58
CA LEU A 64 -8.72 17.98 9.68
C LEU A 64 -8.39 19.41 9.20
N LEU A 65 -7.72 19.54 8.06
CA LEU A 65 -7.47 20.86 7.47
C LEU A 65 -8.77 21.54 7.03
N LEU A 66 -9.76 20.76 6.57
CA LEU A 66 -11.05 21.26 6.10
C LEU A 66 -12.08 21.45 7.22
N ARG A 67 -12.05 20.64 8.30
CA ARG A 67 -12.87 20.84 9.51
C ARG A 67 -12.09 21.63 10.56
N GLY A 68 -12.50 22.88 10.81
CA GLY A 68 -12.04 23.58 12.01
C GLY A 68 -12.57 22.88 13.27
N ASN A 69 -11.69 22.35 14.12
CA ASN A 69 -12.06 21.79 15.41
C ASN A 69 -12.95 22.77 16.18
N GLY A 70 -14.15 22.30 16.50
CA GLY A 70 -15.17 23.03 17.22
C GLY A 70 -16.15 22.09 17.88
N GLN A 71 -15.68 20.98 18.46
CA GLN A 71 -16.40 20.26 19.51
C GLN A 71 -15.39 19.73 20.53
N GLN A 72 -15.48 20.27 21.73
CA GLN A 72 -14.79 19.82 22.92
C GLN A 72 -15.60 18.65 23.46
N GLU A 73 -15.12 17.43 23.28
CA GLU A 73 -15.72 16.24 23.89
C GLU A 73 -15.66 16.41 25.41
N ARG A 74 -16.83 16.53 26.03
CA ARG A 74 -16.99 16.37 27.46
C ARG A 74 -16.76 14.89 27.76
N ARG A 75 -15.76 14.61 28.60
CA ARG A 75 -15.62 13.32 29.26
C ARG A 75 -16.75 13.21 30.29
N ASP A 76 -17.82 12.51 29.93
CA ASP A 76 -18.79 12.03 30.90
C ASP A 76 -18.36 10.62 31.34
N THR A 77 -17.87 10.58 32.59
CA THR A 77 -17.97 9.51 33.60
C THR A 77 -18.26 8.07 33.16
N LEU A 78 -17.30 7.17 33.39
CA LEU A 78 -17.53 5.74 33.63
C LEU A 78 -17.36 5.44 35.14
N PRO A 79 -18.16 4.53 35.74
CA PRO A 79 -18.11 4.26 37.17
C PRO A 79 -16.98 3.29 37.56
N GLN A 80 -16.52 3.45 38.80
CA GLN A 80 -15.49 2.65 39.48
C GLN A 80 -16.03 1.29 39.96
N GLU A 81 -15.22 0.24 39.80
CA GLU A 81 -15.01 -0.93 40.69
C GLU A 81 -13.66 -1.56 40.25
N GLY A 82 -12.71 -2.06 41.04
CA GLY A 82 -12.46 -2.15 42.47
C GLY A 82 -11.12 -2.90 42.70
N GLN A 83 -10.29 -2.38 43.62
CA GLN A 83 -9.40 -3.11 44.55
C GLN A 83 -8.01 -3.72 44.11
N PRO A 84 -7.06 -3.93 45.07
CA PRO A 84 -5.74 -3.26 45.04
C PRO A 84 -4.49 -4.16 45.25
N GLY A 85 -3.28 -3.57 45.18
CA GLY A 85 -2.03 -4.11 45.75
C GLY A 85 -0.79 -3.32 45.27
N ARG A 86 -0.24 -2.40 46.07
CA ARG A 86 0.97 -2.54 46.91
C ARG A 86 2.29 -2.82 46.13
N GLU A 87 3.17 -1.82 46.02
CA GLU A 87 4.45 -1.72 46.75
C GLU A 87 5.42 -0.64 46.21
N ASN A 88 5.90 0.18 47.16
CA ASN A 88 7.24 0.74 47.36
C ASN A 88 8.17 1.00 46.15
N TYR A 89 8.68 2.23 46.00
CA TYR A 89 10.01 2.58 46.56
C TYR A 89 10.32 4.09 46.45
N LEU A 90 10.96 4.57 47.51
CA LEU A 90 11.35 5.94 47.81
C LEU A 90 12.54 6.46 46.99
N ALA A 91 12.49 7.77 46.74
CA ALA A 91 13.56 8.77 46.87
C ALA A 91 14.85 8.64 46.03
N ARG A 92 15.14 9.67 45.22
CA ARG A 92 16.08 10.75 45.62
C ARG A 92 16.15 11.86 44.57
N THR A 93 15.82 13.05 45.03
CA THR A 93 15.99 14.35 44.40
C THR A 93 17.37 14.95 44.73
N GLY A 94 17.98 15.64 43.76
CA GLY A 94 19.06 16.61 43.96
C GLY A 94 18.91 17.73 42.92
N THR A 95 18.28 18.84 43.29
CA THR A 95 18.88 20.18 43.54
C THR A 95 19.03 21.07 42.32
N ALA A 96 18.17 22.09 42.22
CA ALA A 96 18.55 23.46 41.88
C ALA A 96 17.48 24.45 42.38
N LYS A 97 17.88 25.34 43.29
CA LYS A 97 17.09 26.45 43.83
C LYS A 97 16.85 27.52 42.76
N ALA A 98 15.64 28.08 42.68
CA ALA A 98 15.46 29.49 42.36
C ALA A 98 14.11 30.04 42.87
N ARG A 99 14.24 30.96 43.84
CA ARG A 99 13.41 32.13 44.20
C ARG A 99 11.89 32.00 44.29
N HIS A 100 11.44 32.15 45.54
CA HIS A 100 10.16 32.73 45.93
C HIS A 100 9.99 34.15 45.39
N GLU A 101 8.90 34.40 44.68
CA GLU A 101 8.13 35.64 44.79
C GLU A 101 6.69 35.27 45.17
N ARG A 102 6.17 35.95 46.19
CA ARG A 102 4.79 35.82 46.67
C ARG A 102 3.92 36.70 45.78
N GLU A 103 2.99 36.11 45.04
CA GLU A 103 1.83 36.84 44.54
C GLU A 103 0.56 36.31 45.22
N GLY A 104 -0.25 37.27 45.66
CA GLY A 104 -1.34 37.09 46.61
C GLY A 104 -2.52 36.27 46.11
N ASP A 105 -3.26 35.82 47.11
CA ASP A 105 -4.56 35.16 47.08
C ASP A 105 -5.53 35.92 46.15
N GLN A 106 -5.76 35.42 44.94
CA GLN A 106 -6.74 36.01 44.01
C GLN A 106 -8.13 35.42 44.27
N ASP A 107 -9.06 36.30 44.66
CA ASP A 107 -10.48 35.99 44.86
C ASP A 107 -11.08 35.23 43.65
N PRO A 108 -11.59 34.00 43.83
CA PRO A 108 -12.21 33.18 42.78
C PRO A 108 -13.36 33.88 42.03
N ARG A 109 -13.98 34.90 42.62
CA ARG A 109 -15.06 35.68 41.98
C ARG A 109 -14.54 36.65 40.92
N GLN A 110 -13.29 37.14 41.01
CA GLN A 110 -12.70 37.98 39.97
C GLN A 110 -12.27 37.17 38.74
N LEU A 111 -11.77 35.94 38.93
CA LEU A 111 -11.42 35.04 37.83
C LEU A 111 -12.67 34.66 37.00
N ARG A 112 -13.80 34.41 37.67
CA ARG A 112 -15.09 34.13 36.99
C ARG A 112 -15.61 35.32 36.17
N ARG A 113 -15.37 36.55 36.61
CA ARG A 113 -15.76 37.76 35.84
C ARG A 113 -14.88 38.00 34.61
N ARG A 114 -13.60 37.60 34.64
CA ARG A 114 -12.71 37.64 33.47
C ARG A 114 -13.12 36.63 32.39
N CYS A 115 -13.57 35.43 32.77
CA CYS A 115 -14.09 34.44 31.81
C CYS A 115 -15.45 34.84 31.21
N ALA A 116 -16.29 35.59 31.94
CA ALA A 116 -17.60 36.04 31.46
C ALA A 116 -17.54 37.23 30.47
N ARG A 117 -16.36 37.84 30.25
CA ARG A 117 -16.16 38.96 29.30
C ARG A 117 -15.36 38.58 28.06
N ALA A 118 -14.96 37.33 27.90
CA ALA A 118 -14.44 36.86 26.63
C ALA A 118 -15.57 36.91 25.60
N LYS A 119 -15.51 37.84 24.65
CA LYS A 119 -16.41 37.86 23.50
C LYS A 119 -16.41 36.47 22.87
N PRO A 120 -17.56 35.94 22.41
CA PRO A 120 -17.57 34.76 21.57
C PRO A 120 -16.55 34.98 20.46
N VAL A 121 -15.57 34.08 20.33
CA VAL A 121 -14.68 34.11 19.17
C VAL A 121 -15.60 33.87 17.98
N GLU A 122 -15.84 34.90 17.18
CA GLU A 122 -16.61 34.77 15.94
C GLU A 122 -16.04 33.58 15.14
N PRO A 123 -16.89 32.68 14.64
CA PRO A 123 -16.41 31.59 13.80
C PRO A 123 -15.68 32.20 12.60
N ARG A 124 -14.35 32.01 12.55
CA ARG A 124 -13.54 32.50 11.44
C ARG A 124 -14.14 31.98 10.13
N PRO A 125 -14.34 32.82 9.09
CA PRO A 125 -15.07 32.41 7.90
C PRO A 125 -14.42 31.18 7.25
N ARG A 126 -15.18 30.08 7.11
CA ARG A 126 -14.74 28.80 6.50
C ARG A 126 -14.05 28.98 5.13
N ARG A 127 -14.41 30.04 4.39
CA ARG A 127 -13.82 30.40 3.07
C ARG A 127 -12.31 30.62 3.09
N LYS A 128 -11.71 31.08 4.20
CA LYS A 128 -10.28 31.43 4.24
C LYS A 128 -9.35 30.20 4.22
N LYS A 129 -9.75 29.05 4.78
CA LYS A 129 -8.88 27.85 4.86
C LYS A 129 -8.79 27.09 3.54
N ALA A 130 -9.93 26.84 2.89
CA ALA A 130 -9.94 26.12 1.61
C ALA A 130 -9.25 26.90 0.49
N GLN A 131 -9.39 28.24 0.46
CA GLN A 131 -8.65 29.06 -0.49
C GLN A 131 -7.15 29.01 -0.21
N LYS A 132 -6.75 29.19 1.06
CA LYS A 132 -5.34 29.08 1.43
C LYS A 132 -4.73 27.74 1.00
N LEU A 133 -5.43 26.63 1.21
CA LEU A 133 -4.94 25.31 0.78
C LEU A 133 -4.78 25.22 -0.75
N ILE A 134 -5.69 25.80 -1.53
CA ILE A 134 -5.55 25.88 -2.99
C ILE A 134 -4.29 26.70 -3.36
N ASP A 135 -4.09 27.84 -2.71
CA ASP A 135 -2.94 28.71 -2.97
C ASP A 135 -1.63 28.01 -2.59
N ASP A 136 -1.60 27.30 -1.46
CA ASP A 136 -0.47 26.50 -1.02
C ASP A 136 -0.19 25.35 -2.02
N ILE A 137 -1.22 24.65 -2.50
CA ILE A 137 -1.06 23.60 -3.53
C ILE A 137 -0.46 24.18 -4.80
N LYS A 138 -0.99 25.32 -5.30
CA LYS A 138 -0.45 25.99 -6.48
C LYS A 138 1.01 26.38 -6.29
N PHE A 139 1.34 26.95 -5.14
CA PHE A 139 2.71 27.27 -4.79
C PHE A 139 3.62 26.03 -4.82
N MET A 140 3.17 24.90 -4.27
CA MET A 140 3.94 23.65 -4.30
C MET A 140 4.13 23.12 -5.73
N LEU A 141 3.08 23.13 -6.55
CA LEU A 141 3.14 22.72 -7.96
C LEU A 141 4.20 23.53 -8.71
N GLU A 142 4.19 24.85 -8.56
CA GLU A 142 5.13 25.76 -9.23
C GLU A 142 6.54 25.65 -8.64
N LYS A 143 6.67 25.65 -7.31
CA LYS A 143 7.95 25.67 -6.60
C LYS A 143 8.80 24.42 -6.88
N PHE A 144 8.15 23.27 -6.99
CA PHE A 144 8.79 21.98 -7.18
C PHE A 144 8.65 21.43 -8.61
N GLY A 145 7.98 22.16 -9.51
CA GLY A 145 7.75 21.71 -10.89
C GLY A 145 6.97 20.40 -10.97
N LEU A 146 5.96 20.23 -10.11
CA LEU A 146 5.16 19.00 -10.05
C LEU A 146 4.05 19.04 -11.12
N ASP A 147 3.83 17.90 -11.79
CA ASP A 147 2.77 17.76 -12.80
C ASP A 147 1.37 17.66 -12.20
N GLY A 148 1.25 17.42 -10.89
CA GLY A 148 -0.04 17.11 -10.31
C GLY A 148 -0.05 16.91 -8.80
N ILE A 149 -1.23 16.53 -8.32
CA ILE A 149 -1.52 16.24 -6.92
C ILE A 149 -2.39 14.98 -6.82
N ASN A 150 -1.98 14.06 -5.94
CA ASN A 150 -2.79 12.91 -5.57
C ASN A 150 -3.35 13.09 -4.17
N PHE A 151 -4.68 12.99 -4.04
CA PHE A 151 -5.33 12.97 -2.73
C PHE A 151 -5.42 11.55 -2.21
N HIS A 152 -4.67 11.25 -1.16
CA HIS A 152 -4.81 10.00 -0.43
C HIS A 152 -5.96 10.11 0.57
N LEU A 153 -7.14 9.63 0.17
CA LEU A 153 -8.39 9.85 0.90
C LEU A 153 -8.70 8.68 1.82
N GLU A 154 -7.88 8.52 2.85
CA GLU A 154 -8.09 7.59 3.96
C GLU A 154 -8.59 8.38 5.18
N GLY A 155 -9.83 8.15 5.59
CA GLY A 155 -10.43 8.82 6.74
C GLY A 155 -11.95 8.83 6.74
N PRO A 156 -12.59 9.36 7.79
CA PRO A 156 -14.01 9.18 8.03
C PRO A 156 -14.92 9.78 6.95
N GLY A 157 -14.50 10.71 6.09
CA GLY A 157 -15.36 11.11 4.96
C GLY A 157 -15.62 9.92 4.01
N PRO A 158 -14.59 9.43 3.31
CA PRO A 158 -14.66 8.24 2.47
C PRO A 158 -14.97 6.94 3.22
N ILE A 159 -14.55 6.81 4.49
CA ILE A 159 -14.68 5.57 5.29
C ILE A 159 -15.94 5.55 6.17
N THR A 160 -16.38 6.68 6.74
CA THR A 160 -17.61 6.75 7.57
C THR A 160 -18.85 7.23 6.80
N CYS A 161 -18.72 7.50 5.49
CA CYS A 161 -19.83 7.91 4.62
C CYS A 161 -20.62 9.13 5.10
N LYS A 162 -19.97 10.05 5.83
CA LYS A 162 -20.61 11.30 6.25
C LYS A 162 -20.84 12.19 5.03
N GLN A 163 -22.10 12.39 4.68
CA GLN A 163 -22.48 13.10 3.46
C GLN A 163 -21.90 14.52 3.37
N GLU A 164 -21.83 15.22 4.50
CA GLU A 164 -21.25 16.56 4.60
C GLU A 164 -19.76 16.59 4.22
N ASP A 165 -19.01 15.55 4.57
CA ASP A 165 -17.58 15.46 4.29
C ASP A 165 -17.33 15.17 2.82
N ILE A 166 -18.09 14.23 2.27
CA ILE A 166 -18.07 13.92 0.83
C ILE A 166 -18.36 15.17 0.01
N MET A 167 -19.42 15.92 0.35
CA MET A 167 -19.79 17.15 -0.33
C MET A 167 -18.73 18.25 -0.16
N THR A 168 -18.06 18.31 0.99
CA THR A 168 -16.99 19.28 1.25
C THR A 168 -15.76 18.97 0.39
N ILE A 169 -15.35 17.70 0.32
CA ILE A 169 -14.23 17.25 -0.51
C ILE A 169 -14.55 17.48 -2.00
N ALA A 170 -15.74 17.09 -2.47
CA ALA A 170 -16.13 17.29 -3.86
C ALA A 170 -16.14 18.79 -4.26
N LYS A 171 -16.65 19.67 -3.39
CA LYS A 171 -16.59 21.13 -3.61
C LYS A 171 -15.17 21.66 -3.64
N PHE A 172 -14.29 21.15 -2.77
CA PHE A 172 -12.88 21.52 -2.75
C PHE A 172 -12.17 21.10 -4.04
N VAL A 173 -12.30 19.83 -4.45
CA VAL A 173 -11.68 19.30 -5.68
C VAL A 173 -12.18 20.05 -6.92
N LYS A 174 -13.51 20.32 -7.00
CA LYS A 174 -14.07 21.18 -8.06
C LYS A 174 -13.41 22.55 -8.12
N LYS A 175 -13.26 23.20 -6.96
CA LYS A 175 -12.67 24.53 -6.88
C LYS A 175 -11.18 24.51 -7.23
N LEU A 176 -10.45 23.51 -6.76
CA LEU A 176 -9.04 23.32 -7.09
C LEU A 176 -8.88 23.13 -8.61
N ARG A 177 -9.65 22.22 -9.22
CA ARG A 177 -9.62 21.99 -10.66
C ARG A 177 -9.81 23.27 -11.47
N HIS A 178 -10.75 24.13 -11.08
CA HIS A 178 -10.98 25.42 -11.75
C HIS A 178 -9.90 26.47 -11.45
N SER A 179 -9.03 26.25 -10.46
CA SER A 179 -8.00 27.20 -10.02
C SER A 179 -6.60 26.88 -10.57
N VAL A 180 -6.46 25.73 -11.24
CA VAL A 180 -5.20 25.24 -11.83
C VAL A 180 -5.34 25.08 -13.35
N ASN A 181 -4.21 24.98 -14.05
CA ASN A 181 -4.19 24.67 -15.48
C ASN A 181 -4.78 23.26 -15.73
N ASN A 182 -5.47 23.06 -16.86
CA ASN A 182 -5.96 21.76 -17.30
C ASN A 182 -4.87 20.69 -17.47
N MET A 183 -3.60 21.08 -17.61
CA MET A 183 -2.46 20.15 -17.65
C MET A 183 -2.09 19.59 -16.27
N VAL A 184 -2.53 20.22 -15.17
CA VAL A 184 -2.27 19.71 -13.81
C VAL A 184 -3.08 18.45 -13.58
N ILE A 185 -2.41 17.35 -13.29
CA ILE A 185 -3.05 16.07 -12.99
C ILE A 185 -3.61 16.12 -11.55
N ILE A 186 -4.89 15.81 -11.36
CA ILE A 186 -5.52 15.68 -10.04
C ILE A 186 -6.11 14.29 -9.92
N THR A 187 -5.56 13.50 -9.01
CA THR A 187 -6.02 12.13 -8.75
C THR A 187 -6.48 11.97 -7.32
N ALA A 188 -7.18 10.87 -7.06
CA ALA A 188 -7.48 10.45 -5.70
C ALA A 188 -7.21 8.95 -5.54
N GLN A 189 -6.54 8.59 -4.45
CA GLN A 189 -6.44 7.22 -3.98
C GLN A 189 -7.58 6.95 -2.99
N LEU A 190 -8.30 5.85 -3.23
CA LEU A 190 -9.55 5.50 -2.58
C LEU A 190 -9.56 4.02 -2.15
N PRO A 191 -10.37 3.64 -1.16
CA PRO A 191 -10.58 2.23 -0.81
C PRO A 191 -10.99 1.41 -2.04
N ALA A 192 -10.60 0.13 -2.10
CA ALA A 192 -11.01 -0.78 -3.17
C ALA A 192 -12.51 -0.71 -3.43
N CYS A 193 -13.29 -1.03 -2.41
CA CYS A 193 -14.73 -1.13 -2.49
C CYS A 193 -15.37 0.17 -2.05
N ARG A 194 -16.34 0.64 -2.84
CA ARG A 194 -17.28 1.68 -2.42
C ARG A 194 -18.25 1.10 -1.39
N ASP A 195 -18.43 1.78 -0.26
CA ASP A 195 -19.55 1.47 0.65
C ASP A 195 -20.86 1.89 -0.02
N SER A 196 -21.86 1.01 -0.04
CA SER A 196 -23.18 1.30 -0.59
C SER A 196 -23.90 2.44 0.15
N LYS A 197 -23.56 2.70 1.41
CA LYS A 197 -24.01 3.87 2.18
C LYS A 197 -23.36 5.18 1.71
N CYS A 198 -22.19 5.09 1.08
CA CYS A 198 -21.47 6.19 0.43
C CYS A 198 -21.98 6.43 -1.02
N ASN A 199 -23.24 6.10 -1.33
CA ASN A 199 -23.83 6.20 -2.68
C ASN A 199 -23.72 7.59 -3.34
N LEU A 200 -23.45 8.61 -2.53
CA LEU A 200 -23.40 10.02 -2.91
C LEU A 200 -22.04 10.46 -3.49
N PHE A 201 -21.07 9.55 -3.54
CA PHE A 201 -19.69 9.90 -3.87
C PHE A 201 -19.53 10.35 -5.34
N MET A 202 -20.24 9.77 -6.33
CA MET A 202 -19.78 9.93 -7.73
C MET A 202 -20.78 9.94 -8.87
N SER A 203 -22.07 9.74 -8.68
CA SER A 203 -22.95 9.70 -9.86
C SER A 203 -23.01 11.02 -10.62
N ASP A 204 -22.50 12.14 -10.06
CA ASP A 204 -22.26 13.32 -10.87
C ASP A 204 -21.11 14.26 -10.43
N THR A 205 -20.61 14.30 -9.18
CA THR A 205 -19.78 15.48 -8.77
C THR A 205 -18.26 15.29 -8.81
N MET A 206 -17.66 14.27 -8.21
CA MET A 206 -16.19 14.28 -8.01
C MET A 206 -15.36 13.68 -9.17
N SER A 207 -15.83 12.61 -9.81
CA SER A 207 -15.13 11.92 -10.93
C SER A 207 -14.86 12.86 -12.11
N ARG A 208 -15.69 13.88 -12.30
CA ARG A 208 -15.54 14.88 -13.36
C ARG A 208 -14.33 15.80 -13.15
N TYR A 209 -13.92 16.04 -11.91
CA TYR A 209 -12.82 16.95 -11.59
C TYR A 209 -11.49 16.24 -11.31
N LEU A 210 -11.51 14.91 -11.20
CA LEU A 210 -10.32 14.05 -11.10
C LEU A 210 -9.98 13.47 -12.47
N ASP A 211 -8.70 13.31 -12.77
CA ASP A 211 -8.22 12.61 -13.96
C ASP A 211 -8.33 11.10 -13.77
N TYR A 212 -7.83 10.60 -12.63
CA TYR A 212 -7.80 9.18 -12.30
C TYR A 212 -8.16 8.91 -10.84
N LEU A 213 -8.70 7.72 -10.61
CA LEU A 213 -9.00 7.13 -9.31
C LEU A 213 -8.13 5.91 -9.10
N PHE A 214 -7.19 5.99 -8.17
CA PHE A 214 -6.37 4.87 -7.75
C PHE A 214 -7.11 4.06 -6.70
N LEU A 215 -7.50 2.82 -7.02
CA LEU A 215 -8.20 1.96 -6.07
C LEU A 215 -7.20 1.08 -5.33
N ILE A 216 -7.26 1.08 -4.00
CA ILE A 216 -6.43 0.25 -3.13
C ILE A 216 -6.94 -1.20 -3.15
N THR A 217 -6.74 -1.91 -4.27
CA THR A 217 -7.25 -3.29 -4.53
C THR A 217 -6.37 -4.39 -3.92
N PHE A 218 -5.93 -4.15 -2.70
CA PHE A 218 -5.15 -5.03 -1.84
C PHE A 218 -5.55 -4.76 -0.38
N ASP A 219 -4.98 -5.49 0.58
CA ASP A 219 -5.37 -5.43 1.99
C ASP A 219 -6.85 -5.76 2.24
N TYR A 220 -7.39 -6.67 1.43
CA TYR A 220 -8.74 -7.17 1.66
C TYR A 220 -8.81 -7.94 2.98
N ARG A 221 -9.82 -7.61 3.79
CA ARG A 221 -10.23 -8.38 4.99
C ARG A 221 -9.17 -8.50 6.08
N LEU A 222 -8.34 -7.47 6.30
CA LEU A 222 -7.34 -7.44 7.40
C LEU A 222 -7.93 -7.39 8.82
N ASP A 223 -9.23 -7.13 8.94
CA ASP A 223 -9.97 -6.92 10.18
C ASP A 223 -10.18 -8.19 11.01
N ASP A 224 -10.25 -9.35 10.35
CA ASP A 224 -10.39 -10.63 11.04
C ASP A 224 -9.12 -11.48 10.93
N LEU A 225 -8.48 -11.65 12.09
CA LEU A 225 -7.23 -12.38 12.30
C LEU A 225 -7.45 -13.81 12.83
N THR A 226 -8.61 -14.41 12.55
CA THR A 226 -8.86 -15.80 12.95
C THR A 226 -8.37 -16.81 11.92
N ARG A 227 -8.27 -16.41 10.64
CA ARG A 227 -7.93 -17.29 9.50
C ARG A 227 -7.04 -16.59 8.49
N THR A 228 -6.19 -17.34 7.78
CA THR A 228 -5.37 -16.81 6.67
C THR A 228 -6.26 -16.24 5.58
N LYS A 229 -5.87 -15.11 5.01
CA LYS A 229 -6.61 -14.43 3.94
C LYS A 229 -5.69 -14.04 2.80
N LEU A 230 -6.24 -14.06 1.59
CA LEU A 230 -5.54 -13.60 0.40
C LEU A 230 -5.66 -12.08 0.32
N THR A 231 -4.53 -11.39 0.18
CA THR A 231 -4.46 -9.93 0.36
C THR A 231 -5.08 -9.15 -0.81
N SER A 232 -5.10 -9.72 -2.01
CA SER A 232 -5.40 -8.98 -3.26
C SER A 232 -6.28 -9.79 -4.23
N GLY A 233 -7.33 -10.44 -3.74
CA GLY A 233 -8.17 -11.33 -4.55
C GLY A 233 -8.88 -10.65 -5.73
N LEU A 234 -8.71 -11.21 -6.92
CA LEU A 234 -9.25 -10.69 -8.18
C LEU A 234 -10.75 -11.01 -8.37
N TYR A 235 -11.12 -12.30 -8.42
CA TYR A 235 -12.47 -12.73 -8.77
C TYR A 235 -13.34 -12.99 -7.55
N ARG A 236 -14.63 -12.63 -7.67
CA ARG A 236 -15.63 -13.03 -6.69
C ARG A 236 -15.78 -14.55 -6.67
N TYR A 237 -15.89 -15.14 -5.48
CA TYR A 237 -16.14 -16.58 -5.34
C TYR A 237 -17.29 -16.84 -4.37
N LYS A 238 -17.79 -18.08 -4.37
CA LYS A 238 -18.89 -18.50 -3.49
C LYS A 238 -18.32 -19.31 -2.33
N ASP A 239 -18.60 -18.88 -1.11
CA ASP A 239 -18.33 -19.60 0.13
C ASP A 239 -19.63 -20.04 0.82
N SER A 240 -19.53 -20.56 2.05
CA SER A 240 -20.68 -21.02 2.83
C SER A 240 -21.68 -19.90 3.18
N ASN A 241 -21.25 -18.64 3.15
CA ASN A 241 -22.05 -17.46 3.46
C ASN A 241 -22.55 -16.74 2.18
N GLY A 242 -22.31 -17.32 1.00
CA GLY A 242 -22.75 -16.80 -0.29
C GLY A 242 -21.58 -16.28 -1.12
N TYR A 243 -21.87 -15.34 -2.02
CA TYR A 243 -20.80 -14.71 -2.79
C TYR A 243 -20.04 -13.71 -1.93
N THR A 244 -18.72 -13.75 -2.03
CA THR A 244 -17.84 -12.78 -1.40
C THR A 244 -18.11 -11.38 -1.96
N LYS A 245 -17.79 -10.35 -1.16
CA LYS A 245 -18.16 -8.96 -1.45
C LYS A 245 -16.96 -8.02 -1.62
N PHE A 246 -15.75 -8.52 -1.37
CA PHE A 246 -14.54 -7.72 -1.17
C PHE A 246 -13.39 -8.30 -2.00
N GLU A 247 -13.59 -8.29 -3.31
CA GLU A 247 -12.63 -8.70 -4.34
C GLU A 247 -12.57 -7.61 -5.41
N THR A 248 -11.47 -7.54 -6.14
CA THR A 248 -11.22 -6.48 -7.13
C THR A 248 -12.33 -6.36 -8.16
N GLU A 249 -12.80 -7.47 -8.71
CA GLU A 249 -13.92 -7.51 -9.65
C GLU A 249 -15.19 -6.84 -9.07
N THR A 250 -15.62 -7.27 -7.88
CA THR A 250 -16.81 -6.74 -7.22
C THR A 250 -16.64 -5.26 -6.89
N CYS A 251 -15.50 -4.90 -6.31
CA CYS A 251 -15.20 -3.54 -5.89
C CYS A 251 -15.16 -2.57 -7.08
N VAL A 252 -14.48 -2.93 -8.17
CA VAL A 252 -14.44 -2.15 -9.42
C VAL A 252 -15.83 -2.01 -10.01
N GLY A 253 -16.63 -3.09 -10.03
CA GLY A 253 -18.03 -3.06 -10.46
C GLY A 253 -18.84 -1.99 -9.73
N HIS A 254 -18.69 -1.89 -8.41
CA HIS A 254 -19.40 -0.86 -7.62
C HIS A 254 -19.05 0.59 -7.99
N TRP A 255 -17.84 0.86 -8.48
CA TRP A 255 -17.45 2.19 -8.97
C TRP A 255 -18.02 2.46 -10.37
N ILE A 256 -18.04 1.45 -11.23
CA ILE A 256 -18.63 1.54 -12.57
C ILE A 256 -20.14 1.77 -12.47
N ASP A 257 -20.83 1.01 -11.63
CA ASP A 257 -22.28 1.15 -11.38
C ASP A 257 -22.61 2.52 -10.77
N ALA A 258 -21.64 3.17 -10.11
CA ALA A 258 -21.77 4.52 -9.58
C ALA A 258 -21.54 5.62 -10.65
N GLY A 259 -21.32 5.27 -11.91
CA GLY A 259 -21.12 6.19 -13.02
C GLY A 259 -19.68 6.68 -13.20
N VAL A 260 -18.69 6.05 -12.57
CA VAL A 260 -17.28 6.38 -12.83
C VAL A 260 -16.88 5.82 -14.20
N PRO A 261 -16.38 6.65 -15.14
CA PRO A 261 -15.90 6.15 -16.41
C PRO A 261 -14.75 5.14 -16.20
N LYS A 262 -14.84 3.96 -16.83
CA LYS A 262 -13.88 2.86 -16.67
C LYS A 262 -12.42 3.29 -16.87
N TYR A 263 -12.16 4.12 -17.88
CA TYR A 263 -10.81 4.63 -18.19
C TYR A 263 -10.21 5.52 -17.10
N LYS A 264 -11.01 6.00 -16.13
CA LYS A 264 -10.50 6.74 -14.96
C LYS A 264 -10.16 5.84 -13.78
N ILE A 265 -10.62 4.58 -13.77
CA ILE A 265 -10.39 3.64 -12.68
C ILE A 265 -9.04 2.96 -12.90
N ILE A 266 -8.13 3.11 -11.94
CA ILE A 266 -6.79 2.53 -11.95
C ILE A 266 -6.65 1.61 -10.72
N PRO A 267 -6.88 0.30 -10.85
CA PRO A 267 -6.67 -0.64 -9.75
C PRO A 267 -5.19 -0.76 -9.33
N GLY A 268 -4.99 -1.05 -8.05
CA GLY A 268 -3.68 -1.18 -7.42
C GLY A 268 -3.18 -2.61 -7.30
N ILE A 269 -1.87 -2.79 -7.48
CA ILE A 269 -1.16 -4.03 -7.15
C ILE A 269 -0.14 -3.72 -6.05
N ALA A 270 -0.11 -4.55 -5.03
CA ALA A 270 0.83 -4.45 -3.93
C ALA A 270 2.13 -5.20 -4.25
N THR A 271 3.28 -4.55 -4.07
CA THR A 271 4.61 -5.18 -4.09
C THR A 271 5.02 -5.61 -2.68
N TYR A 272 4.05 -6.10 -1.92
CA TYR A 272 4.22 -6.64 -0.58
C TYR A 272 3.17 -7.71 -0.33
N GLY A 273 3.36 -8.45 0.75
CA GLY A 273 2.47 -9.50 1.22
C GLY A 273 2.05 -9.30 2.67
N ARG A 274 0.93 -9.93 3.00
CA ARG A 274 0.41 -10.03 4.37
C ARG A 274 0.72 -11.40 4.92
N SER A 275 1.39 -11.42 6.07
CA SER A 275 1.89 -12.63 6.70
C SER A 275 1.09 -13.00 7.94
N TYR A 276 0.97 -14.30 8.19
CA TYR A 276 0.23 -14.87 9.31
C TYR A 276 0.99 -16.04 9.93
N THR A 277 0.64 -16.36 11.18
CA THR A 277 1.12 -17.55 11.88
C THR A 277 -0.02 -18.56 12.03
N LEU A 278 0.13 -19.72 11.39
CA LEU A 278 -0.81 -20.83 11.40
C LEU A 278 -0.89 -21.49 12.77
N ASN A 279 -2.10 -21.84 13.18
CA ASN A 279 -2.31 -22.66 14.38
C ASN A 279 -1.75 -24.08 14.22
N ASN A 280 -1.83 -24.63 12.99
CA ASN A 280 -1.27 -25.93 12.66
C ASN A 280 -0.58 -25.87 11.29
N PRO A 281 0.75 -26.07 11.20
CA PRO A 281 1.52 -26.12 9.95
C PRO A 281 0.98 -27.07 8.89
N GLY A 282 0.33 -28.17 9.30
CA GLY A 282 -0.29 -29.13 8.39
C GLY A 282 -1.54 -28.61 7.68
N TRP A 283 -2.12 -27.49 8.16
CA TRP A 283 -3.26 -26.82 7.57
C TRP A 283 -2.81 -25.43 7.09
N ASN A 284 -2.38 -25.37 5.84
CA ASN A 284 -1.65 -24.22 5.26
C ASN A 284 -2.32 -23.66 3.99
N GLY A 285 -3.56 -24.07 3.72
CA GLY A 285 -4.36 -23.50 2.64
C GLY A 285 -4.85 -22.08 2.95
N ASP A 286 -5.56 -21.50 1.99
CA ASP A 286 -6.40 -20.34 2.25
C ASP A 286 -7.44 -20.69 3.33
N ASN A 287 -7.88 -19.68 4.09
CA ASN A 287 -8.80 -19.88 5.21
C ASN A 287 -8.30 -20.88 6.29
N ALA A 288 -7.00 -21.12 6.43
CA ALA A 288 -6.44 -21.91 7.54
C ALA A 288 -6.52 -21.14 8.87
N LYS A 289 -6.69 -21.85 10.00
CA LYS A 289 -6.80 -21.21 11.32
C LYS A 289 -5.46 -20.59 11.74
N LEU A 290 -5.51 -19.39 12.28
CA LEU A 290 -4.35 -18.69 12.83
C LEU A 290 -4.19 -18.96 14.34
N LYS A 291 -2.97 -18.80 14.85
CA LYS A 291 -2.71 -18.81 16.30
C LYS A 291 -3.45 -17.63 16.95
N LYS A 292 -4.18 -17.88 18.04
CA LYS A 292 -5.02 -16.87 18.68
C LYS A 292 -4.20 -15.78 19.38
N ASP A 293 -3.09 -16.17 19.99
CA ASP A 293 -2.16 -15.32 20.74
C ASP A 293 -1.16 -14.59 19.84
N HIS A 294 -0.86 -15.14 18.67
CA HIS A 294 0.07 -14.56 17.71
C HIS A 294 -0.40 -14.82 16.27
N PRO A 295 -1.47 -14.16 15.79
CA PRO A 295 -2.04 -14.47 14.48
C PRO A 295 -1.24 -13.91 13.30
N LEU A 296 -0.55 -12.79 13.49
CA LEU A 296 0.27 -12.16 12.44
C LEU A 296 1.60 -12.90 12.28
N GLY A 297 2.17 -12.87 11.08
CA GLY A 297 3.47 -13.48 10.81
C GLY A 297 4.60 -12.71 11.49
N TYR A 298 5.70 -13.38 11.81
CA TYR A 298 6.84 -12.72 12.43
C TYR A 298 7.42 -11.62 11.52
N PRO A 299 7.95 -10.52 12.11
CA PRO A 299 8.63 -9.47 11.36
C PRO A 299 9.71 -10.03 10.44
N ALA A 300 9.74 -9.60 9.19
CA ALA A 300 10.80 -9.95 8.26
C ALA A 300 12.06 -9.07 8.44
N GLU A 301 13.16 -9.49 7.83
CA GLU A 301 14.51 -8.97 8.12
C GLU A 301 14.67 -7.49 7.75
N PHE A 302 14.07 -7.07 6.64
CA PHE A 302 14.19 -5.71 6.10
C PHE A 302 13.04 -4.82 6.58
N THR A 303 11.79 -5.26 6.41
CA THR A 303 10.61 -4.45 6.75
C THR A 303 10.34 -4.36 8.25
N LYS A 304 10.80 -5.35 9.03
CA LYS A 304 10.71 -5.40 10.50
C LYS A 304 9.30 -5.13 11.06
N THR A 305 8.27 -5.41 10.26
CA THR A 305 6.87 -5.16 10.60
C THR A 305 6.14 -6.49 10.69
N GLN A 306 5.46 -6.71 11.82
CA GLN A 306 4.68 -7.94 12.03
C GLN A 306 3.53 -8.00 11.01
N GLY A 307 3.28 -9.19 10.44
CA GLY A 307 2.20 -9.37 9.47
C GLY A 307 2.47 -8.78 8.08
N TYR A 308 3.70 -8.36 7.79
CA TYR A 308 4.07 -7.67 6.55
C TYR A 308 5.39 -8.19 5.99
N MET A 309 5.49 -8.31 4.66
CA MET A 309 6.75 -8.60 3.97
C MET A 309 6.76 -7.90 2.61
N ASN A 310 7.83 -7.21 2.25
CA ASN A 310 7.94 -6.62 0.91
C ASN A 310 8.17 -7.71 -0.17
N TYR A 311 8.13 -7.32 -1.45
CA TYR A 311 8.31 -8.29 -2.54
C TYR A 311 9.67 -8.97 -2.47
N LEU A 312 10.74 -8.20 -2.20
CA LEU A 312 12.10 -8.75 -2.03
C LEU A 312 12.15 -9.86 -0.96
N GLU A 313 11.46 -9.67 0.17
CA GLU A 313 11.38 -10.64 1.26
C GLU A 313 10.59 -11.89 0.88
N THR A 314 9.53 -11.74 0.08
CA THR A 314 8.67 -12.86 -0.36
C THR A 314 9.29 -13.65 -1.50
N CYS A 315 9.87 -13.00 -2.53
CA CYS A 315 10.52 -13.69 -3.64
C CYS A 315 11.79 -14.43 -3.20
N ASN A 316 12.58 -13.87 -2.27
CA ASN A 316 13.72 -14.59 -1.70
C ASN A 316 13.30 -15.83 -0.92
N ARG A 317 12.16 -15.76 -0.21
CA ARG A 317 11.60 -16.90 0.54
C ARG A 317 11.12 -17.99 -0.41
N ALA A 318 10.38 -17.61 -1.45
CA ALA A 318 9.86 -18.53 -2.46
C ALA A 318 11.00 -19.21 -3.25
N GLY A 319 11.98 -18.44 -3.73
CA GLY A 319 13.07 -18.92 -4.56
C GLY A 319 14.21 -19.59 -3.78
N TYR A 320 14.92 -18.84 -2.94
CA TYR A 320 16.15 -19.31 -2.31
C TYR A 320 15.92 -20.08 -1.02
N MET A 321 15.02 -19.61 -0.16
CA MET A 321 14.78 -20.25 1.15
C MET A 321 13.83 -21.45 1.07
N LYS A 322 13.39 -21.81 -0.14
CA LYS A 322 12.56 -22.96 -0.49
C LYS A 322 11.26 -23.02 0.31
N TRP A 323 10.58 -21.87 0.45
CA TRP A 323 9.20 -21.86 0.93
C TRP A 323 8.30 -22.50 -0.12
N THR A 324 7.23 -23.16 0.32
CA THR A 324 6.29 -23.78 -0.63
C THR A 324 5.37 -22.72 -1.17
N ARG A 325 5.43 -22.47 -2.48
CA ARG A 325 4.47 -21.62 -3.20
C ARG A 325 3.24 -22.43 -3.61
N LYS A 326 2.07 -21.84 -3.43
CA LYS A 326 0.78 -22.33 -3.94
C LYS A 326 0.05 -21.19 -4.64
N TRP A 327 -0.88 -21.56 -5.51
CA TRP A 327 -1.71 -20.63 -6.28
C TRP A 327 -3.16 -20.75 -5.83
N ALA A 328 -3.82 -19.62 -5.58
CA ALA A 328 -5.26 -19.58 -5.34
C ALA A 328 -5.98 -19.13 -6.63
N PRO A 329 -6.63 -20.04 -7.37
CA PRO A 329 -7.17 -19.73 -8.71
C PRO A 329 -8.20 -18.60 -8.71
N TYR A 330 -9.11 -18.59 -7.74
CA TYR A 330 -10.17 -17.58 -7.66
C TYR A 330 -9.63 -16.18 -7.32
N ALA A 331 -8.56 -16.11 -6.54
CA ALA A 331 -7.95 -14.82 -6.21
C ALA A 331 -6.98 -14.33 -7.29
N ALA A 332 -6.54 -15.23 -8.18
CA ALA A 332 -5.38 -15.01 -9.03
C ALA A 332 -4.18 -14.48 -8.23
N THR A 333 -3.96 -15.04 -7.03
CA THR A 333 -2.96 -14.57 -6.07
C THR A 333 -2.21 -15.77 -5.51
N PRO A 334 -0.87 -15.75 -5.46
CA PRO A 334 -0.09 -16.79 -4.81
C PRO A 334 -0.09 -16.62 -3.27
N TYR A 335 0.28 -17.70 -2.61
CA TYR A 335 0.74 -17.64 -1.22
C TYR A 335 1.93 -18.58 -1.03
N ILE A 336 2.77 -18.26 -0.06
CA ILE A 336 3.91 -19.08 0.34
C ILE A 336 3.80 -19.47 1.80
N TYR A 337 4.33 -20.63 2.16
CA TYR A 337 4.40 -21.04 3.56
C TYR A 337 5.63 -21.90 3.86
N LYS A 338 6.05 -21.89 5.12
CA LYS A 338 7.08 -22.77 5.68
C LYS A 338 6.90 -22.86 7.20
N GLY A 339 6.80 -24.08 7.72
CA GLY A 339 6.45 -24.28 9.13
C GLY A 339 5.07 -23.68 9.42
N ASP A 340 4.98 -22.88 10.47
CA ASP A 340 3.76 -22.15 10.81
C ASP A 340 3.64 -20.77 10.15
N GLN A 341 4.60 -20.34 9.34
CA GLN A 341 4.55 -19.04 8.68
C GLN A 341 3.90 -19.14 7.31
N TRP A 342 3.01 -18.20 7.01
CA TRP A 342 2.24 -18.13 5.78
C TRP A 342 2.18 -16.69 5.28
N VAL A 343 2.28 -16.46 3.96
CA VAL A 343 2.22 -15.11 3.36
C VAL A 343 1.40 -15.15 2.08
N SER A 344 0.40 -14.28 1.96
CA SER A 344 -0.24 -13.96 0.67
C SER A 344 0.39 -12.69 0.12
N TYR A 345 0.76 -12.72 -1.16
CA TYR A 345 1.48 -11.65 -1.84
C TYR A 345 1.14 -11.70 -3.33
N ASP A 346 1.53 -10.68 -4.09
CA ASP A 346 1.54 -10.74 -5.55
C ASP A 346 2.95 -11.10 -6.06
N ASP A 347 3.02 -11.87 -7.15
CA ASP A 347 4.24 -12.05 -7.94
C ASP A 347 3.98 -11.79 -9.43
N THR A 348 5.01 -11.94 -10.27
CA THR A 348 4.92 -11.61 -11.70
C THR A 348 3.81 -12.37 -12.43
N ASP A 349 3.49 -13.60 -12.01
CA ASP A 349 2.37 -14.35 -12.58
C ASP A 349 1.02 -13.69 -12.23
N SER A 350 0.82 -13.30 -10.96
CA SER A 350 -0.42 -12.63 -10.57
C SER A 350 -0.54 -11.23 -11.11
N VAL A 351 0.56 -10.50 -11.26
CA VAL A 351 0.58 -9.21 -11.95
C VAL A 351 0.14 -9.36 -13.40
N ASP A 352 0.69 -10.32 -14.14
CA ASP A 352 0.32 -10.56 -15.53
C ASP A 352 -1.19 -10.86 -15.67
N VAL A 353 -1.73 -11.75 -14.82
CA VAL A 353 -3.16 -12.08 -14.81
C VAL A 353 -4.03 -10.87 -14.49
N LYS A 354 -3.69 -10.11 -13.44
CA LYS A 354 -4.49 -8.95 -12.99
C LYS A 354 -4.42 -7.79 -13.98
N ALA A 355 -3.23 -7.48 -14.50
CA ALA A 355 -3.06 -6.43 -15.51
C ALA A 355 -3.83 -6.77 -16.79
N LYS A 356 -3.83 -8.04 -17.23
CA LYS A 356 -4.63 -8.49 -18.37
C LYS A 356 -6.11 -8.32 -18.09
N TRP A 357 -6.56 -8.69 -16.89
CA TRP A 357 -7.96 -8.48 -16.49
C TRP A 357 -8.33 -6.99 -16.51
N PHE A 358 -7.50 -6.08 -15.98
CA PHE A 358 -7.77 -4.64 -16.02
C PHE A 358 -7.88 -4.10 -17.45
N ARG A 359 -6.97 -4.52 -18.34
CA ARG A 359 -6.99 -4.19 -19.76
C ARG A 359 -8.27 -4.69 -20.44
N ASP A 360 -8.58 -5.97 -20.26
CA ASP A 360 -9.70 -6.63 -20.92
C ASP A 360 -11.06 -6.08 -20.42
N HIS A 361 -11.10 -5.50 -19.22
CA HIS A 361 -12.25 -4.80 -18.67
C HIS A 361 -12.31 -3.30 -18.98
N SER A 362 -11.43 -2.82 -19.87
CA SER A 362 -11.35 -1.42 -20.30
C SER A 362 -11.07 -0.41 -19.17
N LEU A 363 -10.35 -0.84 -18.13
CA LEU A 363 -9.93 0.03 -17.03
C LEU A 363 -8.75 0.92 -17.47
N GLY A 364 -8.43 1.97 -16.72
CA GLY A 364 -7.49 2.99 -17.15
C GLY A 364 -6.00 2.62 -17.06
N GLY A 365 -5.63 1.61 -16.27
CA GLY A 365 -4.23 1.34 -15.98
C GLY A 365 -3.99 0.38 -14.81
N VAL A 366 -2.74 0.34 -14.36
CA VAL A 366 -2.28 -0.31 -13.12
C VAL A 366 -1.57 0.75 -12.27
N PHE A 367 -1.84 0.78 -10.97
CA PHE A 367 -1.05 1.52 -9.99
C PHE A 367 -0.28 0.54 -9.10
N ILE A 368 0.95 0.87 -8.73
CA ILE A 368 1.83 0.00 -7.94
C ILE A 368 2.06 0.61 -6.56
N TRP A 369 1.80 -0.17 -5.50
CA TRP A 369 2.16 0.19 -4.12
C TRP A 369 3.15 -0.83 -3.53
N SER A 370 4.43 -0.50 -3.38
CA SER A 370 5.08 0.71 -3.82
C SER A 370 6.39 0.38 -4.54
N LEU A 371 6.84 1.28 -5.41
CA LEU A 371 8.03 1.07 -6.24
C LEU A 371 9.28 0.66 -5.42
N GLY A 372 9.43 1.20 -4.21
CA GLY A 372 10.58 0.90 -3.32
C GLY A 372 10.55 -0.49 -2.68
N GLU A 373 9.44 -1.21 -2.80
CA GLU A 373 9.25 -2.54 -2.23
C GLU A 373 9.31 -3.67 -3.26
N ASP A 374 9.40 -3.32 -4.54
CA ASP A 374 9.74 -4.25 -5.62
C ASP A 374 11.22 -4.67 -5.54
N ASP A 375 11.62 -5.68 -6.32
CA ASP A 375 13.02 -6.09 -6.45
C ASP A 375 13.80 -5.13 -7.38
N TYR A 376 14.01 -3.91 -6.90
CA TYR A 376 14.71 -2.83 -7.61
C TYR A 376 16.18 -3.18 -7.95
N ALA A 377 16.76 -4.15 -7.24
CA ALA A 377 18.16 -4.58 -7.41
C ALA A 377 18.32 -5.89 -8.19
N GLY A 378 17.23 -6.56 -8.58
CA GLY A 378 17.28 -7.86 -9.26
C GLY A 378 17.84 -8.99 -8.37
N SER A 379 17.72 -8.87 -7.06
CA SER A 379 18.28 -9.80 -6.06
C SER A 379 17.62 -11.19 -6.12
N CYS A 380 16.36 -11.25 -6.51
CA CYS A 380 15.61 -12.49 -6.68
C CYS A 380 15.97 -13.25 -7.98
N LYS A 381 16.97 -12.76 -8.75
CA LYS A 381 17.46 -13.36 -10.01
C LYS A 381 16.34 -13.66 -11.01
N GLN A 382 15.40 -12.74 -11.09
CA GLN A 382 14.40 -12.71 -12.14
C GLN A 382 14.98 -12.00 -13.36
N ASP A 383 14.33 -12.13 -14.52
CA ASP A 383 14.82 -11.57 -15.78
C ASP A 383 14.72 -10.04 -15.89
N ALA A 384 14.37 -9.34 -14.79
CA ALA A 384 14.20 -7.89 -14.75
C ALA A 384 14.54 -7.32 -13.36
N VAL A 385 15.03 -6.07 -13.35
CA VAL A 385 14.93 -5.17 -12.19
C VAL A 385 13.53 -4.58 -12.17
N PHE A 386 12.96 -4.36 -10.98
CA PHE A 386 11.54 -4.03 -10.82
C PHE A 386 10.60 -5.03 -11.54
N PRO A 387 10.72 -6.34 -11.26
CA PRO A 387 9.99 -7.37 -12.00
C PRO A 387 8.46 -7.22 -11.90
N MET A 388 7.92 -6.70 -10.80
CA MET A 388 6.48 -6.49 -10.66
C MET A 388 6.01 -5.35 -11.57
N VAL A 389 6.76 -4.25 -11.61
CA VAL A 389 6.47 -3.12 -12.52
C VAL A 389 6.64 -3.54 -13.97
N ASP A 390 7.70 -4.27 -14.29
CA ASP A 390 7.98 -4.77 -15.65
C ASP A 390 6.89 -5.73 -16.14
N ALA A 391 6.40 -6.63 -15.28
CA ALA A 391 5.27 -7.50 -15.60
C ALA A 391 4.00 -6.70 -15.95
N ALA A 392 3.66 -5.69 -15.14
CA ALA A 392 2.53 -4.81 -15.44
C ALA A 392 2.75 -4.01 -16.73
N TRP A 393 3.94 -3.46 -16.93
CA TRP A 393 4.30 -2.68 -18.11
C TRP A 393 4.21 -3.49 -19.40
N LYS A 394 4.72 -4.73 -19.41
CA LYS A 394 4.64 -5.64 -20.57
C LYS A 394 3.22 -5.86 -21.06
N VAL A 395 2.25 -5.92 -20.13
CA VAL A 395 0.83 -6.06 -20.46
C VAL A 395 0.21 -4.75 -20.96
N MET A 396 0.62 -3.62 -20.38
CA MET A 396 -0.06 -2.32 -20.55
C MET A 396 0.58 -1.39 -21.58
N LYS A 397 1.82 -1.64 -22.01
CA LYS A 397 2.63 -0.70 -22.84
C LYS A 397 1.96 -0.20 -24.12
N ASP A 398 1.17 -1.05 -24.78
CA ASP A 398 0.48 -0.74 -26.05
C ASP A 398 -1.01 -0.47 -25.84
N TYR A 399 -1.50 -0.58 -24.61
CA TYR A 399 -2.91 -0.42 -24.29
C TYR A 399 -3.29 1.06 -24.19
N LYS A 400 -4.39 1.40 -24.88
CA LYS A 400 -5.01 2.73 -24.81
C LYS A 400 -6.46 2.55 -24.38
N PRO A 401 -6.83 2.96 -23.15
CA PRO A 401 -8.19 2.79 -22.68
C PRO A 401 -9.17 3.60 -23.55
N ILE A 402 -10.30 2.99 -23.90
CA ILE A 402 -11.34 3.65 -24.69
C ILE A 402 -11.99 4.72 -23.81
N GLN A 403 -11.83 5.98 -24.19
CA GLN A 403 -12.52 7.10 -23.56
C GLN A 403 -13.95 7.20 -24.10
N SER A 404 -14.80 6.22 -23.78
CA SER A 404 -16.25 6.36 -24.03
C SER A 404 -16.82 7.37 -23.04
N LYS A 405 -17.48 8.42 -23.55
CA LYS A 405 -18.33 9.26 -22.68
C LYS A 405 -19.46 8.37 -22.13
N PRO A 406 -19.74 8.42 -20.82
CA PRO A 406 -20.89 7.71 -20.25
C PRO A 406 -22.21 8.19 -20.86
#